data_AF-A0A2D3D7W4-F1
#
_entry.id   AF-A0A2D3D7W4-F1
#
_cell.length_a   1.000
_cell.length_b   1.000
_cell.length_c   1.000
_cell.angle_alpha   90.00
_cell.angle_beta   90.00
_cell.angle_gamma   90.00
#
_symmetry.space_group_name_H-M   'P 1'
#
loop_
_entity.id
_entity.type
_entity.pdbx_description
1 polymer ?
#
loop_
_entity_poly.entity_id
_entity_poly.type
_entity_poly.pdbx_seq_one_letter_code
_entity_poly.pdbx_strand_id
1 'polypeptide(L)'
;MTEQADGGDAHGTTETRRAGTARIRDEIATQAHNASVRAQARRTQRLVEEDDRFGYDRHATNRALRIANGVAIIILGFAAGRFLQALPERNTADVQEVISGLDRLIGLMTKELVELPHLQRHPESFIVEIVAILVGYMLLKRTHEDSLEYAAAFNRIEQFYTVAQRRQGWIRCAALVMLGTAAILVTHGLLLAYGHAMPDDVAAGVAQTSVAMGVWCYVFGGLYATRTDLFLYNFRALRNVNVYELGKSETDERREMRLGEKKLCDLSSSLTGFAVAIGVLGALGMYFLPSFRSPYFWLPLVVTAVVALMLRWLVIRLARRRYEPDFD
;
A
#
# COMPACT_ATOMS: atom_id res chain seq x y z
N MET A 1 -90.07 17.07 21.54
CA MET A 1 -89.18 17.27 22.71
C MET A 1 -88.62 15.88 23.01
N THR A 2 -87.52 15.43 22.39
CA THR A 2 -86.10 15.64 22.80
C THR A 2 -85.94 15.51 24.31
N GLU A 3 -85.20 14.54 24.85
CA GLU A 3 -83.73 14.50 24.77
C GLU A 3 -83.12 13.10 24.98
N GLN A 4 -82.00 12.86 24.30
CA GLN A 4 -81.09 11.72 24.38
C GLN A 4 -80.16 11.86 25.60
N ALA A 5 -79.86 10.75 26.29
CA ALA A 5 -78.77 10.67 27.27
C ALA A 5 -77.72 9.63 26.81
N ASP A 6 -76.64 10.21 26.30
CA ASP A 6 -75.21 9.88 26.45
C ASP A 6 -74.78 8.43 26.77
N GLY A 7 -74.08 7.84 25.81
CA GLY A 7 -73.33 6.59 25.91
C GLY A 7 -72.01 6.72 25.16
N GLY A 8 -71.15 7.65 25.58
CA GLY A 8 -69.84 7.89 25.00
C GLY A 8 -68.69 7.11 25.65
N ASP A 9 -67.91 6.45 24.79
CA ASP A 9 -66.45 6.29 24.87
C ASP A 9 -65.82 5.43 25.99
N ALA A 10 -65.94 4.10 25.84
CA ALA A 10 -65.04 3.14 26.51
C ALA A 10 -64.32 2.17 25.53
N HIS A 11 -64.56 2.28 24.22
CA HIS A 11 -63.97 1.37 23.23
C HIS A 11 -62.77 1.95 22.46
N GLY A 12 -62.60 3.26 22.37
CA GLY A 12 -61.49 3.88 21.65
C GLY A 12 -60.13 3.81 22.36
N THR A 13 -60.10 3.74 23.70
CA THR A 13 -58.87 3.81 24.51
C THR A 13 -58.11 2.49 24.62
N THR A 14 -58.80 1.37 24.45
CA THR A 14 -58.24 0.02 24.67
C THR A 14 -57.50 -0.48 23.43
N GLU A 15 -57.98 -0.12 22.24
CA GLU A 15 -57.34 -0.45 20.95
C GLU A 15 -56.08 0.39 20.70
N THR A 16 -56.10 1.70 20.97
CA THR A 16 -54.90 2.55 20.86
C THR A 16 -53.82 2.14 21.87
N ARG A 17 -54.20 1.73 23.08
CA ARG A 17 -53.26 1.22 24.09
C ARG A 17 -52.67 -0.14 23.69
N ARG A 18 -53.47 -1.05 23.11
CA ARG A 18 -53.00 -2.32 22.54
C ARG A 18 -52.04 -2.11 21.37
N ALA A 19 -52.37 -1.20 20.45
CA ALA A 19 -51.53 -0.87 19.30
C ALA A 19 -50.18 -0.26 19.73
N GLY A 20 -50.18 0.62 20.74
CA GLY A 20 -48.95 1.16 21.33
C GLY A 20 -48.08 0.09 22.00
N THR A 21 -48.69 -0.84 22.74
CA THR A 21 -47.94 -1.94 23.38
C THR A 21 -47.37 -2.96 22.38
N ALA A 22 -48.05 -3.20 21.26
CA ALA A 22 -47.54 -4.05 20.19
C ALA A 22 -46.32 -3.42 19.50
N ARG A 23 -46.40 -2.11 19.21
CA ARG A 23 -45.30 -1.36 18.59
C ARG A 23 -44.05 -1.32 19.46
N ILE A 24 -44.21 -1.10 20.77
CA ILE A 24 -43.09 -1.10 21.73
C ILE A 24 -42.46 -2.50 21.83
N ARG A 25 -43.27 -3.57 21.78
CA ARG A 25 -42.77 -4.94 21.81
C ARG A 25 -41.92 -5.27 20.58
N ASP A 26 -42.37 -4.83 19.40
CA ASP A 26 -41.62 -5.01 18.16
C ASP A 26 -40.31 -4.20 18.13
N GLU A 27 -40.33 -2.96 18.63
CA GLU A 27 -39.11 -2.16 18.77
C GLU A 27 -38.10 -2.82 19.72
N ILE A 28 -38.55 -3.34 20.87
CA ILE A 28 -37.69 -4.07 21.82
C ILE A 28 -37.15 -5.36 21.20
N ALA A 29 -37.97 -6.12 20.47
CA ALA A 29 -37.54 -7.34 19.78
C ALA A 29 -36.50 -7.04 18.69
N THR A 30 -36.70 -5.96 17.93
CA THR A 30 -35.76 -5.52 16.89
C THR A 30 -34.46 -5.03 17.50
N GLN A 31 -34.52 -4.31 18.63
CA GLN A 31 -33.34 -3.84 19.35
C GLN A 31 -32.56 -5.00 20.00
N ALA A 32 -33.26 -5.99 20.55
CA ALA A 32 -32.65 -7.21 21.10
C ALA A 32 -32.00 -8.06 20.00
N HIS A 33 -32.63 -8.21 18.84
CA HIS A 33 -32.06 -8.88 17.68
C HIS A 33 -30.81 -8.15 17.16
N ASN A 34 -30.86 -6.83 17.03
CA ASN A 34 -29.69 -6.03 16.64
C ASN A 34 -28.56 -6.12 17.67
N ALA A 35 -28.88 -6.20 18.96
CA ALA A 35 -27.89 -6.38 20.02
C ALA A 35 -27.27 -7.79 19.99
N SER A 36 -28.05 -8.84 19.74
CA SER A 36 -27.55 -10.22 19.63
C SER A 36 -26.67 -10.40 18.39
N VAL A 37 -27.04 -9.79 17.26
CA VAL A 37 -26.22 -9.77 16.03
C VAL A 37 -24.88 -9.06 16.28
N ARG A 38 -24.89 -7.90 16.96
CA ARG A 38 -23.64 -7.20 17.34
C ARG A 38 -22.80 -8.01 18.32
N ALA A 39 -23.43 -8.68 19.28
CA ALA A 39 -22.73 -9.52 20.25
C ALA A 39 -22.09 -10.74 19.59
N GLN A 40 -22.80 -11.40 18.67
CA GLN A 40 -22.29 -12.51 17.88
C GLN A 40 -21.15 -12.06 16.96
N ALA A 41 -21.28 -10.90 16.30
CA ALA A 41 -20.21 -10.30 15.49
C ALA A 41 -18.97 -9.98 16.32
N ARG A 42 -19.12 -9.47 17.55
CA ARG A 42 -18.01 -9.24 18.47
C ARG A 42 -17.37 -10.54 18.94
N ARG A 43 -18.17 -11.60 19.13
CA ARG A 43 -17.67 -12.93 19.54
C ARG A 43 -16.89 -13.60 18.42
N THR A 44 -17.38 -13.56 17.18
CA THR A 44 -16.63 -14.03 16.01
C THR A 44 -15.40 -13.18 15.74
N GLN A 45 -15.46 -11.85 15.94
CA GLN A 45 -14.28 -10.99 15.88
C GLN A 45 -13.23 -11.38 16.93
N ARG A 46 -13.62 -11.64 18.18
CA ARG A 46 -12.69 -12.09 19.23
C ARG A 46 -12.10 -13.46 18.93
N LEU A 47 -12.90 -14.40 18.44
CA LEU A 47 -12.42 -15.72 18.04
C LEU A 47 -11.43 -15.63 16.87
N VAL A 48 -11.62 -14.70 15.93
CA VAL A 48 -10.67 -14.45 14.82
C VAL A 48 -9.42 -13.69 15.28
N GLU A 49 -9.52 -12.81 16.28
CA GLU A 49 -8.35 -12.17 16.92
C GLU A 49 -7.53 -13.17 17.76
N GLU A 50 -8.19 -14.14 18.40
CA GLU A 50 -7.54 -15.25 19.12
C GLU A 50 -6.98 -16.32 18.17
N ASP A 51 -7.57 -16.48 16.98
CA ASP A 51 -7.20 -17.46 15.95
C ASP A 51 -6.30 -16.82 14.87
N ASP A 52 -5.26 -16.08 15.26
CA ASP A 52 -4.10 -15.77 14.39
C ASP A 52 -3.28 -17.05 14.18
N ARG A 53 -3.94 -18.11 13.65
CA ARG A 53 -3.51 -19.52 13.63
C ARG A 53 -2.14 -19.73 12.97
N PHE A 54 -1.64 -18.72 12.25
CA PHE A 54 -0.33 -18.69 11.59
C PHE A 54 0.47 -17.38 11.81
N GLY A 55 -0.02 -16.42 12.60
CA GLY A 55 0.65 -15.12 12.76
C GLY A 55 0.49 -14.18 11.55
N TYR A 56 -0.42 -14.50 10.62
CA TYR A 56 -0.53 -13.85 9.31
C TYR A 56 -0.89 -12.38 9.43
N ASP A 57 -1.87 -12.04 10.27
CA ASP A 57 -2.35 -10.66 10.30
C ASP A 57 -1.27 -9.72 10.86
N ARG A 58 -0.61 -10.18 11.92
CA ARG A 58 0.55 -9.49 12.48
C ARG A 58 1.69 -9.38 11.47
N HIS A 59 2.01 -10.46 10.76
CA HIS A 59 3.03 -10.46 9.72
C HIS A 59 2.71 -9.45 8.60
N ALA A 60 1.49 -9.51 8.05
CA ALA A 60 1.06 -8.66 6.94
C ALA A 60 0.98 -7.17 7.34
N THR A 61 0.51 -6.88 8.55
CA THR A 61 0.46 -5.51 9.09
C THR A 61 1.86 -4.95 9.33
N ASN A 62 2.77 -5.74 9.91
CA ASN A 62 4.16 -5.34 10.10
C ASN A 62 4.88 -5.13 8.76
N ARG A 63 4.61 -5.99 7.78
CA ARG A 63 5.11 -5.83 6.40
C ARG A 63 4.64 -4.51 5.80
N ALA A 64 3.36 -4.18 5.93
CA ALA A 64 2.81 -2.92 5.43
C ALA A 64 3.51 -1.71 6.07
N LEU A 65 3.69 -1.71 7.39
CA LEU A 65 4.39 -0.64 8.12
C LEU A 65 5.85 -0.51 7.70
N ARG A 66 6.60 -1.62 7.65
CA ARG A 66 8.03 -1.59 7.31
C ARG A 66 8.27 -1.13 5.86
N ILE A 67 7.43 -1.55 4.91
CA ILE A 67 7.54 -1.07 3.53
C ILE A 67 7.23 0.42 3.45
N ALA A 68 6.16 0.88 4.10
CA ALA A 68 5.82 2.29 4.15
C ALA A 68 6.93 3.14 4.78
N ASN A 69 7.48 2.70 5.91
CA ASN A 69 8.61 3.34 6.58
C ASN A 69 9.85 3.37 5.69
N GLY A 70 10.18 2.25 5.02
CA GLY A 70 11.35 2.17 4.13
C GLY A 70 11.27 3.18 2.99
N VAL A 71 10.11 3.27 2.33
CA VAL A 71 9.88 4.26 1.26
C VAL A 71 9.90 5.69 1.81
N ALA A 72 9.25 5.95 2.94
CA ALA A 72 9.20 7.28 3.54
C ALA A 72 10.57 7.77 4.01
N ILE A 73 11.40 6.89 4.61
CA ILE A 73 12.77 7.22 5.04
C ILE A 73 13.61 7.69 3.85
N ILE A 74 13.49 7.02 2.69
CA ILE A 74 14.21 7.43 1.47
C ILE A 74 13.80 8.84 1.07
N ILE A 75 12.49 9.13 0.98
CA ILE A 75 11.98 10.45 0.57
C ILE A 75 12.33 11.52 1.62
N LEU A 76 12.25 11.20 2.91
CA LEU A 76 12.65 12.08 4.00
C LEU A 76 14.15 12.38 3.99
N GLY A 77 14.99 11.46 3.53
CA GLY A 77 16.41 11.70 3.29
C GLY A 77 16.65 12.82 2.29
N PHE A 78 15.94 12.78 1.16
CA PHE A 78 15.98 13.87 0.17
C PHE A 78 15.43 15.18 0.74
N ALA A 79 14.34 15.13 1.51
CA ALA A 79 13.78 16.31 2.16
C ALA A 79 14.78 16.93 3.17
N ALA A 80 15.44 16.10 3.98
CA ALA A 80 16.49 16.53 4.89
C ALA A 80 17.70 17.12 4.13
N GLY A 81 18.07 16.53 2.99
CA GLY A 81 19.06 17.09 2.08
C GLY A 81 18.72 18.51 1.63
N ARG A 82 17.47 18.78 1.28
CA ARG A 82 16.98 20.13 0.95
C ARG A 82 17.08 21.11 2.13
N PHE A 83 16.71 20.68 3.33
CA PHE A 83 16.86 21.54 4.50
C PHE A 83 18.32 21.85 4.82
N LEU A 84 19.24 20.92 4.58
CA LEU A 84 20.68 21.14 4.77
C LEU A 84 21.25 22.12 3.73
N GLN A 85 20.74 22.11 2.50
CA GLN A 85 21.10 23.10 1.47
C GLN A 85 20.69 24.52 1.84
N ALA A 86 19.72 24.70 2.75
CA ALA A 86 19.35 26.01 3.27
C ALA A 86 20.33 26.57 4.31
N LEU A 87 21.28 25.76 4.81
CA LEU A 87 22.31 26.23 5.74
C LEU A 87 23.45 26.94 5.00
N PRO A 88 24.17 27.88 5.65
CA PRO A 88 25.32 28.53 5.03
C PRO A 88 26.36 27.49 4.58
N GLU A 89 26.90 27.67 3.38
CA GLU A 89 27.93 26.79 2.80
C GLU A 89 29.11 26.62 3.79
N ARG A 90 29.29 25.39 4.29
CA ARG A 90 30.45 25.02 5.12
C ARG A 90 31.48 24.34 4.25
N ASN A 91 32.32 25.14 3.62
CA ASN A 91 33.43 24.63 2.81
C ASN A 91 34.67 24.34 3.68
N THR A 92 34.61 23.29 4.50
CA THR A 92 35.76 22.82 5.28
C THR A 92 36.54 21.76 4.49
N ALA A 93 37.87 21.82 4.50
CA ALA A 93 38.76 20.92 3.77
C ALA A 93 38.45 19.42 4.02
N ASP A 94 38.14 19.06 5.27
CA ASP A 94 37.80 17.69 5.67
C ASP A 94 36.58 17.13 4.93
N VAL A 95 35.62 17.99 4.61
CA VAL A 95 34.36 17.58 3.99
C VAL A 95 34.54 17.40 2.47
N GLN A 96 35.41 18.20 1.84
CA GLN A 96 35.80 17.97 0.44
C GLN A 96 36.56 16.65 0.27
N GLU A 97 37.41 16.28 1.23
CA GLU A 97 38.12 15.01 1.21
C GLU A 97 37.17 13.81 1.30
N VAL A 98 36.12 13.90 2.15
CA VAL A 98 35.07 12.87 2.23
C VAL A 98 34.31 12.72 0.92
N ILE A 99 33.94 13.84 0.25
CA ILE A 99 33.30 13.77 -1.07
C ILE A 99 34.23 13.15 -2.09
N SER A 100 35.50 13.58 -2.13
CA SER A 100 36.48 13.04 -3.08
C SER A 100 36.66 11.52 -2.90
N GLY A 101 36.70 11.05 -1.65
CA GLY A 101 36.71 9.63 -1.32
C GLY A 101 35.46 8.89 -1.80
N LEU A 102 34.27 9.48 -1.64
CA LEU A 102 32.99 8.89 -2.08
C LEU A 102 32.85 8.88 -3.61
N ASP A 103 33.25 9.96 -4.27
CA ASP A 103 33.28 10.09 -5.73
C ASP A 103 34.23 9.04 -6.34
N ARG A 104 35.41 8.86 -5.72
CA ARG A 104 36.36 7.82 -6.11
C ARG A 104 35.80 6.41 -5.88
N LEU A 105 35.10 6.17 -4.77
CA LEU A 105 34.45 4.87 -4.49
C LEU A 105 33.35 4.57 -5.53
N ILE A 106 32.51 5.57 -5.85
CA ILE A 106 31.45 5.44 -6.84
C ILE A 106 32.04 5.25 -8.24
N GLY A 107 33.07 6.01 -8.61
CA GLY A 107 33.80 5.85 -9.86
C GLY A 107 34.43 4.45 -9.99
N LEU A 108 35.01 3.91 -8.92
CA LEU A 108 35.52 2.54 -8.88
C LEU A 108 34.40 1.50 -9.04
N MET A 109 33.25 1.70 -8.38
CA MET A 109 32.10 0.79 -8.48
C MET A 109 31.40 0.85 -9.84
N THR A 110 31.41 2.01 -10.48
CA THR A 110 30.76 2.25 -11.77
C THR A 110 31.71 2.15 -12.97
N LYS A 111 32.99 1.79 -12.76
CA LYS A 111 34.03 1.78 -13.80
C LYS A 111 34.10 3.11 -14.58
N GLU A 112 34.02 4.23 -13.88
CA GLU A 112 34.03 5.58 -14.46
C GLU A 112 32.88 5.88 -15.45
N LEU A 113 31.83 5.06 -15.51
CA LEU A 113 30.67 5.34 -16.37
C LEU A 113 29.81 6.51 -15.88
N VAL A 114 29.98 6.94 -14.63
CA VAL A 114 29.18 8.00 -14.00
C VAL A 114 30.12 9.10 -13.50
N GLU A 115 30.22 10.18 -14.27
CA GLU A 115 30.81 11.43 -13.79
C GLU A 115 29.77 12.16 -12.92
N LEU A 116 30.03 12.26 -11.62
CA LEU A 116 29.23 13.08 -10.73
C LEU A 116 29.58 14.56 -10.97
N PRO A 117 28.60 15.46 -11.09
CA PRO A 117 28.88 16.88 -11.33
C PRO A 117 29.74 17.47 -10.19
N HIS A 118 30.91 17.99 -10.56
CA HIS A 118 32.03 18.34 -9.66
C HIS A 118 31.80 19.54 -8.70
N LEU A 119 30.56 19.92 -8.39
CA LEU A 119 30.29 20.91 -7.34
C LEU A 119 28.97 20.58 -6.64
N GLN A 120 29.00 19.62 -5.72
CA GLN A 120 27.98 19.57 -4.68
C GLN A 120 28.30 20.66 -3.65
N ARG A 121 27.56 21.77 -3.72
CA ARG A 121 27.72 22.91 -2.79
C ARG A 121 27.50 22.52 -1.32
N HIS A 122 26.74 21.45 -1.09
CA HIS A 122 26.41 20.89 0.22
C HIS A 122 26.76 19.39 0.29
N PRO A 123 28.01 19.05 0.59
CA PRO A 123 28.46 17.68 0.84
C PRO A 123 27.58 16.91 1.81
N GLU A 124 27.15 17.59 2.87
CA GLU A 124 26.35 17.05 3.96
C GLU A 124 24.96 16.61 3.49
N SER A 125 24.35 17.31 2.52
CA SER A 125 23.05 16.91 1.98
C SER A 125 23.17 15.58 1.24
N PHE A 126 24.26 15.40 0.49
CA PHE A 126 24.50 14.16 -0.24
C PHE A 126 24.73 12.97 0.68
N ILE A 127 25.54 13.15 1.74
CA ILE A 127 25.78 12.08 2.72
C ILE A 127 24.46 11.66 3.37
N VAL A 128 23.60 12.61 3.76
CA VAL A 128 22.29 12.30 4.37
C VAL A 128 21.36 11.58 3.38
N GLU A 129 21.33 11.98 2.11
CA GLU A 129 20.57 11.31 1.06
C GLU A 129 21.02 9.85 0.89
N ILE A 130 22.33 9.61 0.75
CA ILE A 130 22.88 8.26 0.59
C ILE A 130 22.60 7.40 1.83
N VAL A 131 22.80 7.93 3.04
CA VAL A 131 22.51 7.19 4.28
C VAL A 131 21.02 6.83 4.36
N ALA A 132 20.12 7.74 4.02
CA ALA A 132 18.69 7.48 4.01
C ALA A 132 18.29 6.42 2.95
N ILE A 133 18.90 6.47 1.76
CA ILE A 133 18.73 5.44 0.73
C ILE A 133 19.17 4.08 1.25
N LEU A 134 20.35 4.00 1.88
CA LEU A 134 20.89 2.75 2.42
C LEU A 134 20.03 2.17 3.54
N VAL A 135 19.61 3.01 4.49
CA VAL A 135 18.72 2.60 5.61
C VAL A 135 17.36 2.15 5.08
N GLY A 136 16.75 2.94 4.19
CA GLY A 136 15.47 2.60 3.58
C GLY A 136 15.55 1.31 2.76
N TYR A 137 16.59 1.16 1.93
CA TYR A 137 16.84 -0.06 1.16
C TYR A 137 17.04 -1.28 2.06
N MET A 138 17.83 -1.16 3.14
CA MET A 138 18.06 -2.27 4.08
C MET A 138 16.76 -2.72 4.73
N LEU A 139 15.90 -1.78 5.14
CA LEU A 139 14.58 -2.08 5.69
C LEU A 139 13.66 -2.79 4.68
N LEU A 140 13.65 -2.31 3.42
CA LEU A 140 12.87 -2.92 2.33
C LEU A 140 13.38 -4.33 1.98
N LYS A 141 14.70 -4.49 1.85
CA LYS A 141 15.34 -5.77 1.57
C LYS A 141 15.02 -6.79 2.66
N ARG A 142 15.20 -6.42 3.93
CA ARG A 142 14.89 -7.30 5.05
C ARG A 142 13.41 -7.69 5.09
N THR A 143 12.52 -6.74 4.82
CA THR A 143 11.08 -7.01 4.79
C THR A 143 10.70 -7.94 3.62
N HIS A 144 11.40 -7.84 2.49
CA HIS A 144 11.22 -8.74 1.36
C HIS A 144 11.68 -10.16 1.71
N GLU A 145 12.86 -10.32 2.33
CA GLU A 145 13.37 -11.61 2.80
C GLU A 145 12.42 -12.26 3.82
N ASP A 146 12.00 -11.52 4.85
CA ASP A 146 11.02 -12.00 5.84
C ASP A 146 9.70 -12.44 5.18
N SER A 147 9.28 -11.78 4.09
CA SER A 147 8.07 -12.14 3.34
C SER A 147 8.25 -13.41 2.50
N LEU A 148 9.45 -13.63 1.95
CA LEU A 148 9.79 -14.86 1.23
C LEU A 148 9.83 -16.05 2.17
N GLU A 149 10.48 -15.90 3.33
CA GLU A 149 10.54 -16.93 4.37
C GLU A 149 9.13 -17.32 4.84
N TYR A 150 8.29 -16.32 5.14
CA TYR A 150 6.90 -16.57 5.53
C TYR A 150 6.11 -17.28 4.43
N ALA A 151 6.23 -16.86 3.17
CA ALA A 151 5.53 -17.48 2.04
C ALA A 151 6.04 -18.91 1.74
N ALA A 152 7.30 -19.21 2.03
CA ALA A 152 7.84 -20.56 1.93
C ALA A 152 7.26 -21.48 3.02
N ALA A 153 7.11 -20.98 4.24
CA ALA A 153 6.51 -21.73 5.35
C ALA A 153 4.99 -21.92 5.19
N PHE A 154 4.29 -20.88 4.74
CA PHE A 154 2.82 -20.83 4.64
C PHE A 154 2.37 -20.53 3.22
N ASN A 155 2.58 -21.48 2.31
CA ASN A 155 2.33 -21.27 0.87
C ASN A 155 0.84 -21.13 0.50
N ARG A 156 -0.09 -21.49 1.40
CA ARG A 156 -1.53 -21.33 1.21
C ARG A 156 -2.21 -21.12 2.55
N ILE A 157 -3.11 -20.14 2.61
CA ILE A 157 -3.91 -19.79 3.78
C ILE A 157 -5.39 -19.79 3.37
N GLU A 158 -6.22 -20.45 4.18
CA GLU A 158 -7.67 -20.49 3.99
C GLU A 158 -8.32 -19.15 4.35
N GLN A 159 -9.46 -18.84 3.73
CA GLN A 159 -10.16 -17.59 3.96
C GLN A 159 -10.76 -17.53 5.36
N PHE A 160 -10.13 -16.77 6.27
CA PHE A 160 -10.67 -16.51 7.61
C PHE A 160 -11.21 -15.08 7.79
N TYR A 161 -10.91 -14.15 6.88
CA TYR A 161 -11.49 -12.80 6.94
C TYR A 161 -12.93 -12.78 6.45
N THR A 162 -13.79 -12.16 7.24
CA THR A 162 -15.18 -11.86 6.88
C THR A 162 -15.26 -10.72 5.85
N VAL A 163 -16.37 -10.66 5.09
CA VAL A 163 -16.68 -9.57 4.14
C VAL A 163 -16.62 -8.20 4.83
N ALA A 164 -17.10 -8.10 6.07
CA ALA A 164 -17.08 -6.86 6.84
C ALA A 164 -15.65 -6.38 7.15
N GLN A 165 -14.74 -7.29 7.50
CA GLN A 165 -13.34 -6.97 7.76
C GLN A 165 -12.60 -6.54 6.48
N ARG A 166 -12.86 -7.22 5.35
CA ARG A 166 -12.34 -6.79 4.03
C ARG A 166 -12.77 -5.36 3.72
N ARG A 167 -14.07 -5.07 3.85
CA ARG A 167 -14.62 -3.73 3.64
C ARG A 167 -14.00 -2.69 4.58
N GLN A 168 -13.81 -3.03 5.86
CA GLN A 168 -13.19 -2.12 6.82
C GLN A 168 -11.73 -1.81 6.47
N GLY A 169 -10.97 -2.79 5.98
CA GLY A 169 -9.61 -2.58 5.46
C GLY A 169 -9.58 -1.55 4.33
N TRP A 170 -10.48 -1.68 3.35
CA TRP A 170 -10.59 -0.72 2.24
C TRP A 170 -11.08 0.66 2.66
N ILE A 171 -12.01 0.76 3.62
CA ILE A 171 -12.43 2.06 4.18
C ILE A 171 -11.25 2.77 4.86
N ARG A 172 -10.42 2.05 5.63
CA ARG A 172 -9.22 2.60 6.24
C ARG A 172 -8.19 3.04 5.19
N CYS A 173 -8.02 2.25 4.13
CA CYS A 173 -7.18 2.63 3.00
C CYS A 173 -7.67 3.92 2.34
N ALA A 174 -8.97 4.03 2.03
CA ALA A 174 -9.56 5.23 1.47
C ALA A 174 -9.36 6.46 2.38
N ALA A 175 -9.56 6.30 3.70
CA ALA A 175 -9.31 7.37 4.66
C ALA A 175 -7.84 7.81 4.69
N LEU A 176 -6.88 6.87 4.65
CA LEU A 176 -5.45 7.19 4.58
C LEU A 176 -5.07 7.86 3.26
N VAL A 177 -5.63 7.41 2.13
CA VAL A 177 -5.42 8.07 0.83
C VAL A 177 -5.95 9.49 0.87
N MET A 178 -7.17 9.71 1.37
CA MET A 178 -7.73 11.06 1.50
C MET A 178 -6.87 11.94 2.42
N LEU A 179 -6.38 11.40 3.55
CA LEU A 179 -5.52 12.12 4.47
C LEU A 179 -4.18 12.49 3.84
N GLY A 180 -3.53 11.54 3.13
CA GLY A 180 -2.29 11.77 2.41
C GLY A 180 -2.44 12.82 1.30
N THR A 181 -3.50 12.72 0.49
CA THR A 181 -3.82 13.71 -0.55
C THR A 181 -4.09 15.09 0.06
N ALA A 182 -4.90 15.17 1.11
CA ALA A 182 -5.21 16.43 1.77
C ALA A 182 -3.95 17.09 2.32
N ALA A 183 -3.06 16.33 2.96
CA ALA A 183 -1.81 16.87 3.46
C ALA A 183 -0.90 17.43 2.37
N ILE A 184 -0.77 16.71 1.24
CA ILE A 184 0.00 17.20 0.08
C ILE A 184 -0.63 18.50 -0.44
N LEU A 185 -1.94 18.51 -0.72
CA LEU A 185 -2.63 19.65 -1.30
C LEU A 185 -2.60 20.87 -0.38
N VAL A 186 -2.85 20.70 0.92
CA VAL A 186 -2.80 21.80 1.90
C VAL A 186 -1.38 22.36 1.98
N THR A 187 -0.36 21.51 2.06
CA THR A 187 1.02 21.98 2.13
C THR A 187 1.42 22.75 0.86
N HIS A 188 1.11 22.21 -0.32
CA HIS A 188 1.41 22.89 -1.58
C HIS A 188 0.59 24.18 -1.76
N GLY A 189 -0.66 24.20 -1.30
CA GLY A 189 -1.48 25.42 -1.28
C GLY A 189 -0.90 26.51 -0.37
N LEU A 190 -0.41 26.14 0.82
CA LEU A 190 0.29 27.06 1.72
C LEU A 190 1.62 27.55 1.13
N LEU A 191 2.38 26.67 0.47
CA LEU A 191 3.61 27.07 -0.22
C LEU A 191 3.35 27.99 -1.41
N LEU A 192 2.24 27.80 -2.14
CA LEU A 192 1.84 28.74 -3.20
C LEU A 192 1.44 30.11 -2.64
N ALA A 193 0.78 30.14 -1.47
CA ALA A 193 0.32 31.39 -0.86
C ALA A 193 1.45 32.15 -0.13
N TYR A 194 2.36 31.44 0.54
CA TYR A 194 3.34 32.02 1.47
C TYR A 194 4.80 31.65 1.17
N GLY A 195 5.05 30.79 0.19
CA GLY A 195 6.40 30.28 -0.11
C GLY A 195 7.38 31.35 -0.56
N HIS A 196 6.90 32.44 -1.15
CA HIS A 196 7.75 33.59 -1.52
C HIS A 196 8.47 34.24 -0.33
N ALA A 197 7.99 34.02 0.91
CA ALA A 197 8.63 34.52 2.12
C ALA A 197 9.70 33.57 2.69
N MET A 198 9.90 32.40 2.08
CA MET A 198 10.83 31.37 2.53
C MET A 198 11.97 31.18 1.51
N PRO A 199 13.17 30.73 1.95
CA PRO A 199 14.20 30.28 1.04
C PRO A 199 13.71 29.09 0.18
N ASP A 200 14.11 29.05 -1.09
CA ASP A 200 13.67 28.02 -2.05
C ASP A 200 13.94 26.60 -1.55
N ASP A 201 15.10 26.37 -0.92
CA ASP A 201 15.48 25.06 -0.38
C ASP A 201 14.61 24.63 0.81
N VAL A 202 14.19 25.58 1.64
CA VAL A 202 13.25 25.32 2.76
C VAL A 202 11.87 24.99 2.21
N ALA A 203 11.38 25.76 1.22
CA ALA A 203 10.11 25.49 0.56
C ALA A 203 10.11 24.10 -0.12
N ALA A 204 11.22 23.74 -0.80
CA ALA A 204 11.40 22.44 -1.42
C ALA A 204 11.44 21.31 -0.38
N GLY A 205 12.14 21.48 0.75
CA GLY A 205 12.17 20.52 1.84
C GLY A 205 10.79 20.28 2.46
N VAL A 206 10.00 21.34 2.68
CA VAL A 206 8.62 21.25 3.17
C VAL A 206 7.73 20.52 2.17
N ALA A 207 7.83 20.86 0.87
CA ALA A 207 7.10 20.17 -0.18
C ALA A 207 7.41 18.65 -0.19
N GLN A 208 8.69 18.29 -0.19
CA GLN A 208 9.13 16.89 -0.19
C GLN A 208 8.71 16.13 1.07
N THR A 209 8.71 16.78 2.24
CA THR A 209 8.23 16.17 3.50
C THR A 209 6.74 15.83 3.41
N SER A 210 5.92 16.72 2.83
CA SER A 210 4.49 16.44 2.62
C SER A 210 4.26 15.29 1.66
N VAL A 211 5.09 15.17 0.62
CA VAL A 211 5.07 14.04 -0.33
C VAL A 211 5.46 12.75 0.39
N ALA A 212 6.50 12.76 1.23
CA ALA A 212 6.90 11.59 2.02
C ALA A 212 5.74 11.08 2.90
N MET A 213 5.04 12.00 3.57
CA MET A 213 3.88 11.66 4.40
C MET A 213 2.71 11.10 3.59
N GLY A 214 2.40 11.70 2.43
CA GLY A 214 1.35 11.20 1.54
C GLY A 214 1.67 9.83 0.96
N VAL A 215 2.91 9.62 0.49
CA VAL A 215 3.39 8.33 -0.01
C VAL A 215 3.33 7.27 1.10
N TRP A 216 3.74 7.60 2.33
CA TRP A 216 3.60 6.70 3.46
C TRP A 216 2.15 6.25 3.65
N CYS A 217 1.20 7.20 3.62
CA CYS A 217 -0.23 6.89 3.75
C CYS A 217 -0.74 6.00 2.61
N TYR A 218 -0.33 6.25 1.36
CA TYR A 218 -0.72 5.44 0.21
C TYR A 218 -0.17 4.01 0.30
N VAL A 219 1.12 3.87 0.61
CA VAL A 219 1.80 2.58 0.70
C VAL A 219 1.25 1.78 1.88
N PHE A 220 1.18 2.39 3.07
CA PHE A 220 0.64 1.72 4.26
C PHE A 220 -0.83 1.36 4.06
N GLY A 221 -1.68 2.31 3.64
CA GLY A 221 -3.11 2.07 3.44
C GLY A 221 -3.39 0.98 2.41
N GLY A 222 -2.71 1.03 1.25
CA GLY A 222 -2.85 0.02 0.21
C GLY A 222 -2.44 -1.37 0.67
N LEU A 223 -1.24 -1.49 1.27
CA LEU A 223 -0.76 -2.78 1.78
C LEU A 223 -1.62 -3.30 2.93
N TYR A 224 -2.07 -2.41 3.82
CA TYR A 224 -2.96 -2.73 4.94
C TYR A 224 -4.31 -3.26 4.47
N ALA A 225 -4.92 -2.67 3.42
CA ALA A 225 -6.17 -3.21 2.86
C ALA A 225 -5.96 -4.57 2.19
N THR A 226 -4.91 -4.70 1.39
CA THR A 226 -4.60 -5.94 0.67
C THR A 226 -4.23 -7.11 1.60
N ARG A 227 -3.93 -6.88 2.89
CA ARG A 227 -3.75 -7.95 3.87
C ARG A 227 -4.98 -8.87 3.95
N THR A 228 -6.17 -8.35 3.69
CA THR A 228 -7.41 -9.12 3.78
C THR A 228 -7.73 -9.91 2.51
N ASP A 229 -6.92 -9.73 1.46
CA ASP A 229 -7.01 -10.42 0.17
C ASP A 229 -6.11 -11.66 0.19
N LEU A 230 -6.61 -12.74 0.80
CA LEU A 230 -5.87 -14.00 0.93
C LEU A 230 -5.71 -14.73 -0.41
N PHE A 231 -6.63 -14.54 -1.37
CA PHE A 231 -6.42 -14.97 -2.75
C PHE A 231 -5.13 -14.38 -3.32
N LEU A 232 -4.97 -13.05 -3.21
CA LEU A 232 -3.80 -12.37 -3.74
C LEU A 232 -2.50 -12.83 -3.05
N TYR A 233 -2.59 -13.18 -1.77
CA TYR A 233 -1.48 -13.80 -1.05
C TYR A 233 -1.14 -15.20 -1.61
N ASN A 234 -2.12 -16.10 -1.65
CA ASN A 234 -1.96 -17.49 -2.13
C ASN A 234 -1.41 -17.50 -3.57
N PHE A 235 -2.01 -16.69 -4.44
CA PHE A 235 -1.59 -16.54 -5.83
C PHE A 235 -0.13 -16.10 -5.95
N ARG A 236 0.33 -15.16 -5.10
CA ARG A 236 1.73 -14.70 -5.10
C ARG A 236 2.69 -15.69 -4.46
N ALA A 237 2.23 -16.47 -3.47
CA ALA A 237 3.04 -17.49 -2.81
C ALA A 237 3.41 -18.63 -3.76
N LEU A 238 2.58 -18.92 -4.78
CA LEU A 238 2.89 -19.89 -5.84
C LEU A 238 4.18 -19.59 -6.63
N ARG A 239 4.63 -18.34 -6.62
CA ARG A 239 5.92 -17.97 -7.22
C ARG A 239 7.10 -18.68 -6.54
N ASN A 240 6.97 -18.97 -5.25
CA ASN A 240 8.04 -19.57 -4.45
C ASN A 240 7.97 -21.11 -4.43
N VAL A 241 6.92 -21.70 -5.02
CA VAL A 241 6.75 -23.16 -5.06
C VAL A 241 7.31 -23.71 -6.38
N ASN A 242 8.12 -24.75 -6.29
CA ASN A 242 8.67 -25.43 -7.45
C ASN A 242 7.57 -26.21 -8.19
N VAL A 243 7.56 -26.13 -9.52
CA VAL A 243 6.58 -26.84 -10.39
C VAL A 243 6.59 -28.35 -10.13
N TYR A 244 7.77 -28.92 -9.83
CA TYR A 244 7.91 -30.36 -9.58
C TYR A 244 7.39 -30.82 -8.21
N GLU A 245 7.36 -29.91 -7.24
CA GLU A 245 6.83 -30.18 -5.90
C GLU A 245 5.33 -29.87 -5.81
N LEU A 246 4.82 -29.06 -6.74
CA LEU A 246 3.43 -28.65 -6.78
C LEU A 246 2.49 -29.83 -7.05
N GLY A 247 1.66 -30.14 -6.06
CA GLY A 247 0.63 -31.18 -6.16
C GLY A 247 1.17 -32.61 -6.17
N LYS A 248 2.42 -32.85 -5.73
CA LYS A 248 3.03 -34.20 -5.70
C LYS A 248 2.23 -35.20 -4.83
N SER A 249 1.50 -34.72 -3.83
CA SER A 249 0.63 -35.51 -2.95
C SER A 249 -0.86 -35.29 -3.23
N GLU A 250 -1.22 -34.55 -4.28
CA GLU A 250 -2.60 -34.24 -4.62
C GLU A 250 -3.11 -35.13 -5.76
N THR A 251 -4.43 -35.19 -5.93
CA THR A 251 -5.06 -35.86 -7.09
C THR A 251 -4.69 -35.14 -8.39
N ASP A 252 -4.66 -35.87 -9.51
CA ASP A 252 -4.26 -35.32 -10.82
C ASP A 252 -5.07 -34.08 -11.22
N GLU A 253 -6.38 -34.08 -10.99
CA GLU A 253 -7.25 -32.91 -11.28
C GLU A 253 -6.87 -31.67 -10.45
N ARG A 254 -6.61 -31.83 -9.15
CA ARG A 254 -6.20 -30.72 -8.27
C ARG A 254 -4.81 -30.21 -8.63
N ARG A 255 -3.92 -31.13 -9.01
CA ARG A 255 -2.57 -30.82 -9.48
C ARG A 255 -2.61 -30.01 -10.78
N GLU A 256 -3.41 -30.41 -11.77
CA GLU A 256 -3.58 -29.65 -13.01
C GLU A 256 -4.12 -28.23 -12.77
N MET A 257 -5.10 -28.09 -11.87
CA MET A 257 -5.64 -26.81 -11.48
C MET A 257 -4.57 -25.89 -10.88
N ARG A 258 -3.78 -26.39 -9.91
CA ARG A 258 -2.66 -25.67 -9.29
C ARG A 258 -1.58 -25.28 -10.30
N LEU A 259 -1.25 -26.17 -11.24
CA LEU A 259 -0.29 -25.89 -12.30
C LEU A 259 -0.78 -24.77 -13.22
N GLY A 260 -2.08 -24.76 -13.54
CA GLY A 260 -2.70 -23.69 -14.30
C GLY A 260 -2.64 -22.33 -13.59
N GLU A 261 -2.94 -22.31 -12.29
CA GLU A 261 -2.84 -21.10 -11.46
C GLU A 261 -1.39 -20.60 -11.40
N LYS A 262 -0.43 -21.50 -11.21
CA LYS A 262 1.00 -21.17 -11.21
C LYS A 262 1.46 -20.55 -12.53
N LYS A 263 1.02 -21.07 -13.68
CA LYS A 263 1.34 -20.49 -15.00
C LYS A 263 0.88 -19.03 -15.10
N LEU A 264 -0.30 -18.70 -14.60
CA LEU A 264 -0.79 -17.30 -14.56
C LEU A 264 0.00 -16.45 -13.57
N CYS A 265 0.40 -16.99 -12.43
CA CYS A 265 1.28 -16.30 -11.49
C CYS A 265 2.64 -15.97 -12.12
N ASP A 266 3.27 -16.94 -12.77
CA ASP A 266 4.57 -16.79 -13.42
C ASP A 266 4.47 -15.79 -14.60
N LEU A 267 3.37 -15.83 -15.37
CA LEU A 267 3.07 -14.83 -16.40
C LEU A 267 2.94 -13.41 -15.80
N SER A 268 2.17 -13.26 -14.72
CA SER A 268 2.03 -11.97 -14.03
C SER A 268 3.37 -11.43 -13.53
N SER A 269 4.28 -12.30 -13.07
CA SER A 269 5.62 -11.90 -12.62
C SER A 269 6.50 -11.51 -13.80
N SER A 270 6.48 -12.30 -14.87
CA SER A 270 7.25 -12.06 -16.10
C SER A 270 6.88 -10.73 -16.78
N LEU A 271 5.58 -10.40 -16.85
CA LEU A 271 5.10 -9.13 -17.38
C LEU A 271 5.72 -7.91 -16.70
N THR A 272 5.98 -8.00 -15.39
CA THR A 272 6.63 -6.91 -14.64
C THR A 272 8.08 -6.76 -15.07
N GLY A 273 8.83 -7.86 -15.21
CA GLY A 273 10.21 -7.85 -15.67
C GLY A 273 10.37 -7.30 -17.09
N PHE A 274 9.52 -7.75 -18.02
CA PHE A 274 9.50 -7.25 -19.40
C PHE A 274 9.19 -5.76 -19.48
N ALA A 275 8.18 -5.29 -18.73
CA ALA A 275 7.82 -3.89 -18.71
C ALA A 275 8.96 -3.00 -18.19
N VAL A 276 9.65 -3.43 -17.12
CA VAL A 276 10.83 -2.72 -16.60
C VAL A 276 11.93 -2.68 -17.66
N ALA A 277 12.24 -3.79 -18.32
CA ALA A 277 13.27 -3.83 -19.36
C ALA A 277 12.94 -2.88 -20.53
N ILE A 278 11.70 -2.91 -21.04
CA ILE A 278 11.26 -2.03 -22.12
C ILE A 278 11.29 -0.56 -21.68
N GLY A 279 10.84 -0.26 -20.48
CA GLY A 279 10.84 1.10 -19.93
C GLY A 279 12.25 1.66 -19.80
N VAL A 280 13.18 0.88 -19.27
CA VAL A 280 14.59 1.27 -19.11
C VAL A 280 15.25 1.44 -20.48
N LEU A 281 15.08 0.50 -21.41
CA LEU A 281 15.64 0.61 -22.76
C LEU A 281 15.09 1.85 -23.50
N GLY A 282 13.79 2.12 -23.35
CA GLY A 282 13.16 3.31 -23.93
C GLY A 282 13.72 4.61 -23.33
N ALA A 283 13.87 4.67 -22.01
CA ALA A 283 14.45 5.82 -21.33
C ALA A 283 15.92 6.04 -21.72
N LEU A 284 16.70 4.96 -21.78
CA LEU A 284 18.11 4.98 -22.19
C LEU A 284 18.25 5.46 -23.64
N GLY A 285 17.39 4.98 -24.53
CA GLY A 285 17.33 5.42 -25.92
C GLY A 285 17.03 6.92 -26.05
N MET A 286 16.02 7.42 -25.30
CA MET A 286 15.68 8.85 -25.29
C MET A 286 16.69 9.74 -24.56
N TYR A 287 17.57 9.17 -23.74
CA TYR A 287 18.61 9.92 -23.04
C TYR A 287 19.90 10.02 -23.89
N PHE A 288 20.34 8.90 -24.46
CA PHE A 288 21.64 8.79 -25.13
C PHE A 288 21.59 8.94 -26.65
N LEU A 289 20.51 8.55 -27.35
CA LEU A 289 20.48 8.60 -28.81
C LEU A 289 20.23 10.03 -29.31
N PRO A 290 21.13 10.61 -30.14
CA PRO A 290 20.99 11.99 -30.60
C PRO A 290 19.66 12.27 -31.32
N SER A 291 19.17 11.31 -32.10
CA SER A 291 17.92 11.43 -32.87
C SER A 291 16.66 11.37 -32.01
N PHE A 292 16.73 10.83 -30.80
CA PHE A 292 15.59 10.65 -29.88
C PHE A 292 15.73 11.43 -28.58
N ARG A 293 16.79 12.25 -28.45
CA ARG A 293 17.10 12.99 -27.23
C ARG A 293 15.93 13.91 -26.87
N SER A 294 15.35 13.70 -25.70
CA SER A 294 14.16 14.43 -25.27
C SER A 294 14.20 14.68 -23.75
N PRO A 295 13.71 15.84 -23.28
CA PRO A 295 13.52 16.07 -21.84
C PRO A 295 12.48 15.11 -21.23
N TYR A 296 11.68 14.44 -22.07
CA TYR A 296 10.67 13.46 -21.66
C TYR A 296 11.20 12.01 -21.62
N PHE A 297 12.50 11.82 -21.39
CA PHE A 297 13.12 10.48 -21.31
C PHE A 297 12.50 9.56 -20.25
N TRP A 298 11.80 10.13 -19.25
CA TRP A 298 11.09 9.39 -18.21
C TRP A 298 9.74 8.83 -18.66
N LEU A 299 9.18 9.32 -19.78
CA LEU A 299 7.85 8.95 -20.26
C LEU A 299 7.71 7.46 -20.59
N PRO A 300 8.69 6.78 -21.24
CA PRO A 300 8.67 5.33 -21.41
C PRO A 300 8.54 4.55 -20.09
N LEU A 301 9.17 5.00 -19.01
CA LEU A 301 9.07 4.34 -17.69
C LEU A 301 7.65 4.40 -17.15
N VAL A 302 7.01 5.57 -17.25
CA VAL A 302 5.64 5.76 -16.76
C VAL A 302 4.65 4.97 -17.61
N VAL A 303 4.76 5.04 -18.94
CA VAL A 303 3.86 4.33 -19.87
C VAL A 303 3.95 2.82 -19.66
N THR A 304 5.17 2.27 -19.62
CA THR A 304 5.36 0.83 -19.42
C THR A 304 4.89 0.36 -18.05
N ALA A 305 5.09 1.17 -16.99
CA ALA A 305 4.56 0.87 -15.66
C ALA A 305 3.03 0.80 -15.64
N VAL A 306 2.34 1.76 -16.27
CA VAL A 306 0.87 1.77 -16.35
C VAL A 306 0.36 0.54 -17.11
N VAL A 307 0.94 0.23 -18.27
CA VAL A 307 0.56 -0.95 -19.07
C VAL A 307 0.78 -2.23 -18.26
N ALA A 308 1.91 -2.36 -17.58
CA ALA A 308 2.22 -3.52 -16.74
C ALA A 308 1.21 -3.71 -15.61
N LEU A 309 0.83 -2.62 -14.94
CA LEU A 309 -0.16 -2.66 -13.86
C LEU A 309 -1.54 -3.10 -14.38
N MET A 310 -1.96 -2.61 -15.55
CA MET A 310 -3.23 -3.02 -16.18
C MET A 310 -3.22 -4.49 -16.57
N LEU A 311 -2.17 -4.96 -17.25
CA LEU A 311 -2.04 -6.36 -17.65
C LEU A 311 -2.01 -7.29 -16.44
N ARG A 312 -1.26 -6.90 -15.39
CA ARG A 312 -1.20 -7.65 -14.14
C ARG A 312 -2.57 -7.74 -13.46
N TRP A 313 -3.30 -6.62 -13.40
CA TRP A 313 -4.65 -6.61 -12.85
C TRP A 313 -5.59 -7.55 -13.62
N LEU A 314 -5.50 -7.56 -14.96
CA LEU A 314 -6.29 -8.46 -15.81
C LEU A 314 -5.95 -9.94 -15.52
N VAL A 315 -4.67 -10.29 -15.43
CA VAL A 315 -4.22 -11.66 -15.14
C VAL A 315 -4.68 -12.12 -13.76
N ILE A 316 -4.54 -11.29 -12.73
CA ILE A 316 -5.00 -11.59 -11.37
C ILE A 316 -6.52 -11.77 -11.34
N ARG A 317 -7.26 -10.91 -12.04
CA ARG A 317 -8.73 -11.00 -12.12
C ARG A 317 -9.18 -12.28 -12.85
N LEU A 318 -8.48 -12.65 -13.92
CA LEU A 318 -8.73 -13.91 -14.64
C LEU A 318 -8.44 -15.12 -13.75
N ALA A 319 -7.31 -15.10 -13.03
CA ALA A 319 -6.93 -16.17 -12.12
C ALA A 319 -7.97 -16.35 -11.00
N ARG A 320 -8.42 -15.25 -10.38
CA ARG A 320 -9.45 -15.29 -9.32
C ARG A 320 -10.73 -15.95 -9.80
N ARG A 321 -11.27 -15.48 -10.92
CA ARG A 321 -12.51 -16.01 -11.50
C ARG A 321 -12.42 -17.50 -11.87
N ARG A 322 -11.24 -17.97 -12.25
CA ARG A 322 -11.04 -19.34 -12.73
C ARG A 322 -10.75 -20.34 -11.61
N TYR A 323 -10.00 -19.93 -10.59
CA TYR A 323 -9.42 -20.87 -9.61
C TYR A 323 -10.00 -20.73 -8.20
N GLU A 324 -10.47 -19.55 -7.81
CA GLU A 324 -11.02 -19.31 -6.47
C GLU A 324 -12.23 -18.34 -6.53
N PRO A 325 -13.36 -18.75 -7.13
CA PRO A 325 -14.56 -17.90 -7.20
C PRO A 325 -15.19 -17.64 -5.82
N ASP A 326 -14.97 -18.53 -4.85
CA ASP A 326 -15.55 -18.45 -3.50
C ASP A 326 -14.85 -17.44 -2.58
N PHE A 327 -13.75 -16.81 -3.04
CA PHE A 327 -13.00 -15.81 -2.27
C PHE A 327 -13.56 -14.37 -2.38
N ASP A 328 -14.63 -14.15 -3.17
CA ASP A 328 -15.28 -12.84 -3.34
C ASP A 328 -16.22 -12.45 -2.18
#